data_AF-Q8FR96-F1
#
_entry.id   AF-Q8FR96-F1
#
_cell.length_a   1.000
_cell.length_b   1.000
_cell.length_c   1.000
_cell.angle_alpha   90.00
_cell.angle_beta   90.00
_cell.angle_gamma   90.00
#
_symmetry.space_group_name_H-M   'P 1'
#
loop_
_entity.id
_entity.type
_entity.pdbx_description
1 polymer ?
#
loop_
_entity_poly.entity_id
_entity_poly.type
_entity_poly.pdbx_seq_one_letter_code
_entity_poly.pdbx_strand_id
1 'polypeptide(L)'
;MELMLMRMFQRQVADQCKVTLHGVSLLNHGLQNDNDDTVWIGVQVLLTGAANTSKALWGGGRERDKISAEREPLRRSLQVEDSSPLSDVRMRNNFEHYDERLDKWWQESPQRLYLDRLLGPPDSVSGFNDIDRFRVYDPTTHDIVFWSERFNVQAIATAVSELLPRAEAEMNKPHWET
;
A
#
# COMPACT_ATOMS: atom_id res chain seq x y z
N MET A 1 -13.68 8.58 19.61
CA MET A 1 -12.78 9.58 19.01
C MET A 1 -13.45 10.94 19.09
N GLU A 2 -12.72 11.97 19.51
CA GLU A 2 -13.20 13.36 19.49
C GLU A 2 -13.49 13.81 18.04
N LEU A 3 -14.50 14.66 17.83
CA LEU A 3 -15.04 14.95 16.50
C LEU A 3 -14.06 15.74 15.61
N MET A 4 -13.39 16.75 16.16
CA MET A 4 -12.36 17.50 15.42
C MET A 4 -11.23 16.56 14.97
N LEU A 5 -10.74 15.69 15.87
CA LEU A 5 -9.74 14.68 15.53
C LEU A 5 -10.25 13.72 14.43
N MET A 6 -11.51 13.31 14.48
CA MET A 6 -12.11 12.49 13.42
C MET A 6 -12.09 13.19 12.07
N ARG A 7 -12.45 14.49 12.00
CA ARG A 7 -12.40 15.26 10.74
C ARG A 7 -10.98 15.38 10.21
N MET A 8 -9.99 15.56 11.08
CA MET A 8 -8.58 15.58 10.68
C MET A 8 -8.15 14.25 10.06
N PHE A 9 -8.52 13.13 10.66
CA PHE A 9 -8.22 11.81 10.09
C PHE A 9 -8.96 11.55 8.79
N GLN A 10 -10.22 11.97 8.64
CA GLN A 10 -10.96 11.82 7.39
C GLN A 10 -10.29 12.62 6.26
N ARG A 11 -9.78 13.82 6.55
CA ARG A 11 -8.96 14.59 5.60
C ARG A 11 -7.68 13.85 5.24
N GLN A 12 -6.95 13.35 6.23
CA GLN A 12 -5.73 12.57 5.99
C GLN A 12 -6.01 11.33 5.14
N VAL A 13 -7.11 10.62 5.38
CA VAL A 13 -7.54 9.47 4.56
C VAL A 13 -7.81 9.90 3.13
N ALA A 14 -8.55 11.00 2.91
CA ALA A 14 -8.82 11.51 1.56
C ALA A 14 -7.53 11.88 0.82
N ASP A 15 -6.61 12.59 1.47
CA ASP A 15 -5.35 13.02 0.87
C ASP A 15 -4.46 11.79 0.51
N GLN A 16 -4.38 10.79 1.39
CA GLN A 16 -3.58 9.60 1.12
C GLN A 16 -4.23 8.67 0.08
N CYS A 17 -5.56 8.63 -0.03
CA CYS A 17 -6.24 7.97 -1.14
C CYS A 17 -5.86 8.62 -2.48
N LYS A 18 -5.78 9.95 -2.55
CA LYS A 18 -5.31 10.67 -3.75
C LYS A 18 -3.87 10.35 -4.08
N VAL A 19 -2.99 10.30 -3.09
CA VAL A 19 -1.58 9.87 -3.29
C VAL A 19 -1.53 8.46 -3.88
N THR A 20 -2.31 7.51 -3.34
CA THR A 20 -2.37 6.15 -3.89
C THR A 20 -2.82 6.14 -5.34
N LEU A 21 -3.91 6.86 -5.67
CA LEU A 21 -4.43 6.93 -7.04
C LEU A 21 -3.46 7.62 -8.00
N HIS A 22 -2.69 8.62 -7.55
CA HIS A 22 -1.62 9.20 -8.35
C HIS A 22 -0.48 8.20 -8.60
N GLY A 23 -0.12 7.38 -7.61
CA GLY A 23 0.81 6.27 -7.79
C GLY A 23 0.35 5.26 -8.85
N VAL A 24 -0.94 4.91 -8.84
CA VAL A 24 -1.56 4.07 -9.88
C VAL A 24 -1.47 4.72 -11.26
N SER A 25 -1.77 6.01 -11.38
CA SER A 25 -1.64 6.75 -12.64
C SER A 25 -0.20 6.78 -13.16
N LEU A 26 0.79 6.97 -12.27
CA LEU A 26 2.21 6.91 -12.63
C LEU A 26 2.61 5.50 -13.08
N LEU A 27 2.18 4.46 -12.36
CA LEU A 27 2.43 3.08 -12.74
C LEU A 27 1.90 2.79 -14.16
N ASN A 28 0.64 3.15 -14.42
CA ASN A 28 0.02 2.96 -15.73
C ASN A 28 0.72 3.77 -16.83
N HIS A 29 1.11 5.02 -16.52
CA HIS A 29 1.88 5.85 -17.45
C HIS A 29 3.23 5.23 -17.78
N GLY A 30 3.94 4.68 -16.79
CA GLY A 30 5.20 3.98 -16.98
C GLY A 30 5.04 2.76 -17.90
N LEU A 31 4.00 1.94 -17.69
CA LEU A 31 3.70 0.79 -18.54
C LEU A 31 3.37 1.20 -19.99
N GLN A 32 2.60 2.27 -20.18
CA GLN A 32 2.21 2.74 -21.52
C GLN A 32 3.37 3.33 -22.33
N ASN A 33 4.46 3.74 -21.67
CA ASN A 33 5.60 4.41 -22.28
C ASN A 33 6.89 3.58 -22.15
N ASP A 34 6.79 2.29 -21.83
CA ASP A 34 7.91 1.37 -21.63
C ASP A 34 9.01 1.97 -20.72
N ASN A 35 8.59 2.64 -19.64
CA ASN A 35 9.46 3.37 -18.71
C ASN A 35 9.44 2.72 -17.33
N ASP A 36 10.35 1.77 -17.13
CA ASP A 36 10.49 0.99 -15.90
C ASP A 36 10.73 1.86 -14.66
N ASP A 37 11.51 2.94 -14.76
CA ASP A 37 11.74 3.86 -13.64
C ASP A 37 10.42 4.49 -13.18
N THR A 38 9.58 4.90 -14.13
CA THR A 38 8.26 5.48 -13.82
C THR A 38 7.31 4.44 -13.24
N VAL A 39 7.36 3.19 -13.70
CA VAL A 39 6.59 2.09 -13.11
C VAL A 39 6.96 1.93 -11.63
N TRP A 40 8.25 1.83 -11.32
CA TRP A 40 8.71 1.58 -9.95
C TRP A 40 8.55 2.80 -9.02
N ILE A 41 8.66 4.03 -9.55
CA ILE A 41 8.24 5.25 -8.84
C ILE A 41 6.74 5.21 -8.54
N GLY A 42 5.92 4.84 -9.52
CA GLY A 42 4.48 4.67 -9.35
C GLY A 42 4.14 3.68 -8.24
N VAL A 43 4.79 2.50 -8.24
CA VAL A 43 4.67 1.50 -7.16
C VAL A 43 5.03 2.10 -5.79
N GLN A 44 6.16 2.80 -5.67
CA GLN A 44 6.59 3.41 -4.41
C GLN A 44 5.55 4.41 -3.89
N VAL A 45 5.04 5.28 -4.76
CA VAL A 45 4.03 6.29 -4.43
C VAL A 45 2.71 5.64 -4.01
N LEU A 46 2.25 4.63 -4.76
CA LEU A 46 1.03 3.87 -4.45
C LEU A 46 1.12 3.20 -3.07
N LEU A 47 2.18 2.45 -2.81
CA LEU A 47 2.36 1.72 -1.55
C LEU A 47 2.49 2.66 -0.37
N THR A 48 3.15 3.81 -0.56
CA THR A 48 3.26 4.85 0.48
C THR A 48 1.90 5.43 0.83
N GLY A 49 1.11 5.85 -0.16
CA GLY A 49 -0.24 6.36 0.05
C GLY A 49 -1.16 5.31 0.71
N ALA A 50 -1.09 4.06 0.25
CA ALA A 50 -1.91 2.98 0.78
C ALA A 50 -1.56 2.68 2.24
N ALA A 51 -0.26 2.65 2.56
CA ALA A 51 0.21 2.45 3.92
C ALA A 51 -0.14 3.62 4.84
N ASN A 52 -0.08 4.85 4.37
CA ASN A 52 -0.49 6.00 5.17
C ASN A 52 -2.01 6.03 5.39
N THR A 53 -2.80 5.59 4.41
CA THR A 53 -4.24 5.36 4.57
C THR A 53 -4.50 4.29 5.64
N SER A 54 -3.77 3.17 5.58
CA SER A 54 -3.83 2.12 6.60
C SER A 54 -3.46 2.65 7.99
N LYS A 55 -2.33 3.35 8.08
CA LYS A 55 -1.86 3.99 9.31
C LYS A 55 -2.85 4.98 9.86
N ALA A 56 -3.66 5.65 9.03
CA ALA A 56 -4.73 6.56 9.46
C ALA A 56 -5.97 5.81 9.98
N LEU A 57 -6.30 4.66 9.41
CA LEU A 57 -7.51 3.88 9.76
C LEU A 57 -7.30 2.92 10.93
N TRP A 58 -6.12 2.31 11.04
CA TRP A 58 -5.81 1.28 12.05
C TRP A 58 -4.65 1.65 12.98
N GLY A 59 -3.96 2.78 12.75
CA GLY A 59 -2.72 3.10 13.46
C GLY A 59 -1.51 2.37 12.89
N GLY A 60 -0.34 2.56 13.52
CA GLY A 60 0.91 1.97 13.08
C GLY A 60 1.89 1.73 14.22
N GLY A 61 2.96 1.00 13.92
CA GLY A 61 4.01 0.68 14.88
C GLY A 61 3.57 -0.34 15.94
N ARG A 62 4.27 -0.35 17.09
CA ARG A 62 4.10 -1.33 18.16
C ARG A 62 2.75 -1.24 18.89
N GLU A 63 2.10 -0.08 18.83
CA GLU A 63 0.81 0.16 19.49
C GLU A 63 -0.39 0.01 18.54
N ARG A 64 -0.19 -0.61 17.36
CA ARG A 64 -1.22 -0.72 16.32
C ARG A 64 -2.53 -1.28 16.87
N ASP A 65 -2.52 -2.36 17.64
CA ASP A 65 -3.76 -3.00 18.10
C ASP A 65 -4.59 -2.10 19.01
N LYS A 66 -3.91 -1.42 19.95
CA LYS A 66 -4.53 -0.42 20.84
C LYS A 66 -5.12 0.74 20.03
N ILE A 67 -4.30 1.34 19.16
CA ILE A 67 -4.73 2.48 18.33
C ILE A 67 -5.84 2.08 17.35
N SER A 68 -5.80 0.85 16.84
CA SER A 68 -6.82 0.30 15.93
C SER A 68 -8.20 0.28 16.59
N ALA A 69 -8.28 -0.13 17.85
CA ALA A 69 -9.51 -0.10 18.63
C ALA A 69 -10.02 1.34 18.82
N GLU A 70 -9.14 2.29 19.16
CA GLU A 70 -9.48 3.71 19.31
C GLU A 70 -9.99 4.36 18.00
N ARG A 71 -9.61 3.79 16.84
CA ARG A 71 -9.97 4.26 15.49
C ARG A 71 -11.14 3.52 14.85
N GLU A 72 -11.74 2.57 15.54
CA GLU A 72 -12.98 1.94 15.07
C GLU A 72 -14.08 2.96 14.72
N PRO A 73 -14.33 4.04 15.51
CA PRO A 73 -15.33 5.05 15.14
C PRO A 73 -15.04 5.76 13.80
N LEU A 74 -13.76 5.96 13.46
CA LEU A 74 -13.34 6.52 12.17
C LEU A 74 -13.64 5.56 11.02
N ARG A 75 -13.31 4.26 11.18
CA ARG A 75 -13.61 3.25 10.15
C ARG A 75 -15.10 3.11 9.93
N ARG A 76 -15.90 3.11 11.01
CA ARG A 76 -17.37 3.12 10.92
C ARG A 76 -17.92 4.35 10.20
N SER A 77 -17.40 5.56 10.47
CA SER A 77 -17.87 6.78 9.79
C SER A 77 -17.53 6.80 8.30
N LEU A 78 -16.49 6.07 7.90
CA LEU A 78 -16.08 5.89 6.50
C LEU A 78 -16.58 4.60 5.86
N GLN A 79 -17.32 3.76 6.60
CA GLN A 79 -17.80 2.44 6.17
C GLN A 79 -16.66 1.54 5.64
N VAL A 80 -15.56 1.48 6.39
CA VAL A 80 -14.42 0.61 6.09
C VAL A 80 -14.46 -0.63 6.97
N GLU A 81 -14.58 -1.79 6.33
CA GLU A 81 -14.52 -3.09 6.99
C GLU A 81 -13.08 -3.48 7.36
N ASP A 82 -12.90 -4.27 8.41
CA ASP A 82 -11.58 -4.75 8.84
C ASP A 82 -10.95 -5.73 7.83
N SER A 83 -11.77 -6.36 6.98
CA SER A 83 -11.33 -7.20 5.85
C SER A 83 -10.84 -6.40 4.64
N SER A 84 -10.83 -5.05 4.71
CA SER A 84 -10.32 -4.20 3.63
C SER A 84 -8.88 -4.56 3.26
N PRO A 85 -8.50 -4.59 1.97
CA PRO A 85 -7.11 -4.83 1.57
C PRO A 85 -6.14 -3.75 2.10
N LEU A 86 -6.67 -2.60 2.53
CA LEU A 86 -5.89 -1.54 3.17
C LEU A 86 -5.44 -1.88 4.60
N SER A 87 -5.98 -2.93 5.21
CA SER A 87 -5.53 -3.37 6.54
C SER A 87 -4.19 -4.11 6.49
N ASP A 88 -3.79 -4.65 5.34
CA ASP A 88 -2.50 -5.30 5.19
C ASP A 88 -1.38 -4.30 4.86
N VAL A 89 -0.32 -4.32 5.65
CA VAL A 89 0.82 -3.40 5.53
C VAL A 89 2.14 -4.09 5.19
N ARG A 90 2.14 -5.43 5.00
CA ARG A 90 3.39 -6.19 4.87
C ARG A 90 4.18 -5.78 3.62
N MET A 91 3.52 -5.56 2.49
CA MET A 91 4.18 -5.13 1.26
C MET A 91 4.93 -3.81 1.43
N ARG A 92 4.29 -2.79 2.03
CA ARG A 92 5.00 -1.53 2.31
C ARG A 92 6.16 -1.75 3.27
N ASN A 93 5.98 -2.56 4.31
CA ASN A 93 7.09 -2.85 5.23
C ASN A 93 8.27 -3.49 4.49
N ASN A 94 8.05 -4.36 3.49
CA ASN A 94 9.13 -4.91 2.68
C ASN A 94 9.86 -3.84 1.86
N PHE A 95 9.12 -2.89 1.27
CA PHE A 95 9.71 -1.79 0.50
C PHE A 95 10.42 -0.75 1.38
N GLU A 96 9.92 -0.49 2.60
CA GLU A 96 10.51 0.48 3.53
C GLU A 96 11.75 -0.06 4.22
N HIS A 97 11.76 -1.34 4.59
CA HIS A 97 12.87 -2.02 5.25
C HIS A 97 13.73 -2.81 4.25
N TYR A 98 13.91 -2.25 3.04
CA TYR A 98 14.61 -2.92 1.94
C TYR A 98 16.06 -3.24 2.29
N ASP A 99 16.72 -2.37 3.05
CA ASP A 99 18.06 -2.54 3.59
C ASP A 99 18.17 -3.77 4.50
N GLU A 100 17.27 -3.91 5.47
CA GLU A 100 17.22 -5.08 6.36
C GLU A 100 16.92 -6.37 5.57
N ARG A 101 16.08 -6.26 4.53
CA ARG A 101 15.80 -7.37 3.62
C ARG A 101 17.07 -7.77 2.86
N LEU A 102 17.82 -6.84 2.29
CA LEU A 102 19.08 -7.14 1.62
C LEU A 102 20.08 -7.88 2.54
N ASP A 103 20.26 -7.41 3.77
CA ASP A 103 21.16 -8.05 4.74
C ASP A 103 20.75 -9.51 5.04
N LYS A 104 19.46 -9.74 5.23
CA LYS A 104 18.93 -11.08 5.48
C LYS A 104 19.03 -11.98 4.26
N TRP A 105 18.73 -11.48 3.05
CA TRP A 105 18.94 -12.23 1.81
C TRP A 105 20.40 -12.63 1.61
N TRP A 106 21.35 -11.74 1.92
CA TRP A 106 22.78 -12.02 1.79
C TRP A 106 23.24 -13.20 2.67
N GLN A 107 22.63 -13.33 3.85
CA GLN A 107 22.90 -14.39 4.82
C GLN A 107 22.19 -15.70 4.47
N GLU A 108 20.96 -15.63 3.97
CA GLU A 108 20.07 -16.79 3.84
C GLU A 108 19.98 -17.37 2.43
N SER A 109 20.21 -16.59 1.37
CA SER A 109 20.12 -17.07 0.00
C SER A 109 21.23 -18.07 -0.31
N PRO A 110 20.91 -19.34 -0.63
CA PRO A 110 21.93 -20.36 -0.88
C PRO A 110 22.82 -20.06 -2.08
N GLN A 111 22.24 -19.42 -3.10
CA GLN A 111 22.90 -19.15 -4.38
C GLN A 111 23.14 -17.65 -4.60
N ARG A 112 22.60 -16.79 -3.74
CA ARG A 112 22.67 -15.32 -3.83
C ARG A 112 22.26 -14.81 -5.22
N LEU A 113 21.21 -15.42 -5.77
CA LEU A 113 20.56 -14.90 -6.96
C LEU A 113 19.74 -13.67 -6.56
N TYR A 114 19.74 -12.64 -7.40
CA TYR A 114 19.08 -11.38 -7.13
C TYR A 114 18.21 -11.01 -8.32
N LEU A 115 16.89 -11.16 -8.17
CA LEU A 115 15.91 -10.70 -9.13
C LEU A 115 15.18 -9.49 -8.56
N ASP A 116 15.33 -8.36 -9.23
CA ASP A 116 14.73 -7.11 -8.80
C ASP A 116 14.27 -6.32 -10.02
N ARG A 117 13.25 -5.49 -9.82
CA ARG A 117 12.61 -4.66 -10.83
C ARG A 117 12.08 -5.41 -12.06
N LEU A 118 11.71 -6.68 -11.93
CA LEU A 118 11.12 -7.45 -13.03
C LEU A 118 9.69 -6.96 -13.34
N LEU A 119 9.43 -6.63 -14.60
CA LEU A 119 8.08 -6.40 -15.13
C LEU A 119 7.63 -7.63 -15.93
N GLY A 120 6.65 -8.37 -15.42
CA GLY A 120 6.14 -9.60 -16.02
C GLY A 120 5.84 -10.70 -14.99
N PRO A 121 5.39 -11.88 -15.45
CA PRO A 121 5.07 -12.99 -14.57
C PRO A 121 6.27 -13.42 -13.73
N PRO A 122 6.14 -13.61 -12.39
CA PRO A 122 7.26 -13.99 -11.52
C PRO A 122 7.95 -15.30 -11.90
N ASP A 123 7.21 -16.19 -12.56
CA ASP A 123 7.66 -17.51 -13.00
C ASP A 123 8.20 -17.52 -14.44
N SER A 124 8.25 -16.34 -15.10
CA SER A 124 8.91 -16.18 -16.41
C SER A 124 10.43 -16.38 -16.34
N VAL A 125 11.00 -16.31 -15.13
CA VAL A 125 12.41 -16.56 -14.85
C VAL A 125 12.54 -17.66 -13.79
N SER A 126 13.14 -18.79 -14.19
CA SER A 126 13.34 -19.96 -13.33
C SER A 126 14.65 -19.90 -12.54
N GLY A 127 14.76 -20.71 -11.47
CA GLY A 127 16.00 -20.90 -10.71
C GLY A 127 16.13 -20.00 -9.47
N PHE A 128 15.17 -19.10 -9.24
CA PHE A 128 15.14 -18.23 -8.07
C PHE A 128 14.35 -18.86 -6.93
N ASN A 129 14.87 -18.77 -5.71
CA ASN A 129 14.09 -19.04 -4.51
C ASN A 129 13.19 -17.83 -4.20
N ASP A 130 12.29 -18.03 -3.26
CA ASP A 130 11.33 -17.02 -2.83
C ASP A 130 12.02 -15.71 -2.38
N ILE A 131 13.04 -15.82 -1.52
CA ILE A 131 13.80 -14.67 -1.00
C ILE A 131 14.71 -13.99 -2.03
N ASP A 132 14.88 -14.60 -3.21
CA ASP A 132 15.70 -14.03 -4.28
C ASP A 132 14.90 -13.03 -5.14
N ARG A 133 13.57 -12.96 -4.97
CA ARG A 133 12.67 -12.08 -5.73
C ARG A 133 12.29 -10.85 -4.92
N PHE A 134 12.91 -9.71 -5.22
CA PHE A 134 12.65 -8.44 -4.55
C PHE A 134 11.46 -7.73 -5.18
N ARG A 135 11.65 -6.81 -6.13
CA ARG A 135 10.51 -6.11 -6.74
C ARG A 135 10.14 -6.80 -8.05
N VAL A 136 9.01 -7.48 -8.07
CA VAL A 136 8.43 -8.05 -9.29
C VAL A 136 7.00 -7.52 -9.43
N TYR A 137 6.63 -7.04 -10.61
CA TYR A 137 5.27 -6.60 -10.89
C TYR A 137 4.74 -7.31 -12.12
N ASP A 138 3.64 -8.04 -11.97
CA ASP A 138 2.95 -8.68 -13.08
C ASP A 138 1.84 -7.75 -13.59
N PRO A 139 1.96 -7.14 -14.78
CA PRO A 139 0.93 -6.25 -15.32
C PRO A 139 -0.34 -6.99 -15.74
N THR A 140 -0.31 -8.33 -15.84
CA THR A 140 -1.47 -9.16 -16.21
C THR A 140 -2.36 -9.44 -15.00
N THR A 141 -1.76 -9.82 -13.87
CA THR A 141 -2.52 -10.10 -12.63
C THR A 141 -2.63 -8.87 -11.71
N HIS A 142 -1.81 -7.85 -11.96
CA HIS A 142 -1.60 -6.68 -11.10
C HIS A 142 -0.97 -6.99 -9.74
N ASP A 143 -0.27 -8.12 -9.62
CA ASP A 143 0.41 -8.48 -8.38
C ASP A 143 1.81 -7.86 -8.33
N ILE A 144 2.11 -7.23 -7.19
CA ILE A 144 3.49 -6.99 -6.76
C ILE A 144 3.92 -8.19 -5.93
N VAL A 145 5.09 -8.74 -6.22
CA VAL A 145 5.72 -9.80 -5.44
C VAL A 145 6.99 -9.27 -4.80
N PHE A 146 7.18 -9.61 -3.53
CA PHE A 146 8.41 -9.42 -2.77
C PHE A 146 8.58 -10.57 -1.78
N TRP A 147 9.67 -11.35 -1.91
CA TRP A 147 9.99 -12.48 -1.04
C TRP A 147 8.81 -13.45 -0.83
N SER A 148 8.20 -13.88 -1.94
CA SER A 148 6.95 -14.67 -2.00
C SER A 148 5.69 -14.05 -1.43
N GLU A 149 5.77 -12.87 -0.81
CA GLU A 149 4.57 -12.12 -0.49
C GLU A 149 4.01 -11.50 -1.76
N ARG A 150 2.71 -11.69 -1.99
CA ARG A 150 2.00 -11.20 -3.17
C ARG A 150 0.91 -10.23 -2.76
N PHE A 151 0.83 -9.10 -3.46
CA PHE A 151 -0.13 -8.05 -3.19
C PHE A 151 -0.74 -7.53 -4.47
N ASN A 152 -2.07 -7.56 -4.52
CA ASN A 152 -2.79 -7.13 -5.70
C ASN A 152 -3.00 -5.60 -5.69
N VAL A 153 -2.36 -4.91 -6.63
CA VAL A 153 -2.45 -3.46 -6.81
C VAL A 153 -3.87 -3.03 -7.15
N GLN A 154 -4.58 -3.81 -7.98
CA GLN A 154 -5.94 -3.48 -8.40
C GLN A 154 -6.93 -3.52 -7.21
N ALA A 155 -6.77 -4.47 -6.29
CA ALA A 155 -7.59 -4.54 -5.07
C ALA A 155 -7.40 -3.29 -4.20
N ILE A 156 -6.16 -2.82 -4.03
CA ILE A 156 -5.85 -1.58 -3.29
C ILE A 156 -6.44 -0.37 -4.01
N ALA A 157 -6.22 -0.26 -5.32
CA ALA A 157 -6.72 0.85 -6.15
C ALA A 157 -8.26 0.96 -6.07
N THR A 158 -8.95 -0.18 -6.13
CA THR A 158 -10.41 -0.26 -6.00
C THR A 158 -10.85 0.22 -4.62
N ALA A 159 -10.24 -0.30 -3.55
CA ALA A 159 -10.58 0.08 -2.19
C ALA A 159 -10.38 1.58 -1.90
N VAL A 160 -9.28 2.19 -2.38
CA VAL A 160 -9.07 3.64 -2.19
C VAL A 160 -10.00 4.47 -3.06
N SER A 161 -10.33 4.01 -4.28
CA SER A 161 -11.25 4.73 -5.17
C SER A 161 -12.68 4.76 -4.60
N GLU A 162 -13.13 3.69 -3.95
CA GLU A 162 -14.42 3.63 -3.27
C GLU A 162 -14.43 4.40 -1.95
N LEU A 163 -13.29 4.45 -1.25
CA LEU A 163 -13.15 5.15 0.03
C LEU A 163 -13.10 6.67 -0.14
N LEU A 164 -12.40 7.15 -1.16
CA LEU A 164 -12.16 8.58 -1.40
C LEU A 164 -13.43 9.45 -1.32
N PRO A 165 -14.53 9.17 -2.06
CA PRO A 165 -15.71 10.05 -2.03
C PRO A 165 -16.37 10.12 -0.65
N ARG A 166 -16.31 9.04 0.14
CA ARG A 166 -16.82 9.01 1.53
C ARG A 166 -15.96 9.87 2.44
N ALA A 167 -14.64 9.77 2.31
CA ALA A 167 -13.69 10.58 3.06
C ALA A 167 -13.83 12.08 2.73
N GLU A 168 -14.00 12.43 1.45
CA GLU A 168 -14.21 13.81 1.01
C GLU A 168 -15.55 14.39 1.48
N ALA A 169 -16.61 13.58 1.49
CA ALA A 169 -17.90 14.01 2.02
C ALA A 169 -17.83 14.28 3.53
N GLU A 170 -17.18 13.39 4.28
CA GLU A 170 -17.08 13.49 5.73
C GLU A 170 -16.13 14.59 6.20
N MET A 171 -14.99 14.80 5.52
CA MET A 171 -13.98 15.78 5.94
C MET A 171 -14.45 17.24 5.87
N ASN A 172 -15.51 17.52 5.10
CA ASN A 172 -16.06 18.85 4.91
C ASN A 172 -17.19 19.18 5.90
N LYS A 173 -17.63 18.21 6.70
CA LYS A 173 -18.67 18.44 7.70
C LYS A 173 -18.11 19.26 8.87
N PRO A 174 -18.93 20.11 9.52
CA PRO A 174 -18.54 20.79 10.75
C PRO A 174 -18.06 19.82 11.84
N HIS A 175 -17.23 20.32 12.74
CA HIS A 175 -16.82 19.64 13.96
C HIS A 175 -17.38 20.30 15.23
N TRP A 176 -18.35 21.20 15.06
CA TRP A 176 -19.10 21.86 16.12
C TRP A 176 -20.60 21.64 15.87
N GLU A 177 -21.42 21.84 16.90
CA GLU A 177 -22.88 21.72 16.79
C GLU A 177 -23.43 22.76 15.79
N THR A 178 -24.35 22.31 14.93
CA THR A 178 -25.06 23.17 13.97
C THR A 178 -26.46 23.45 14.47
#